data_AF-A0A2V4VQI0-F1
#
_entry.id   AF-A0A2V4VQI0-F1
#
_cell.length_a   1.000
_cell.length_b   1.000
_cell.length_c   1.000
_cell.angle_alpha   90.00
_cell.angle_beta   90.00
_cell.angle_gamma   90.00
#
_symmetry.space_group_name_H-M   'P 1'
#
loop_
_entity.id
_entity.type
_entity.pdbx_description
1 polymer ?
#
loop_
_entity_poly.entity_id
_entity_poly.type
_entity_poly.pdbx_seq_one_letter_code
_entity_poly.pdbx_strand_id
1 'polypeptide(L)'
;MKISFYVLSESKAQDFLGFICQLTQTALNKSTQSLLILIEDDALLSSLDEALWAQEATSFIPHQCLLDTGAQGTDTEGTDVDTATAHTNNESLAPVLLGNHMPADFKGIVLNTTIRPVNTFMAATSNAQPTRVLELIKPDATSVEEGRNKYKTYQQLGYELTHFKV
;
A
#
# COMPACT_ATOMS: atom_id res chain seq x y z
N MET A 1 -10.80 -12.83 4.10
CA MET A 1 -9.85 -12.04 3.29
C MET A 1 -8.84 -12.99 2.66
N LYS A 2 -8.40 -12.72 1.43
CA LYS A 2 -7.39 -13.53 0.72
C LYS A 2 -6.00 -12.91 0.89
N ILE A 3 -4.99 -13.70 1.23
CA ILE A 3 -3.60 -13.27 1.35
C ILE A 3 -2.73 -14.05 0.37
N SER A 4 -1.96 -13.34 -0.44
CA SER A 4 -0.98 -13.92 -1.35
C SER A 4 0.41 -13.45 -0.97
N PHE A 5 1.26 -14.37 -0.56
CA PHE A 5 2.67 -14.13 -0.26
C PHE A 5 3.51 -14.28 -1.53
N TYR A 6 4.25 -13.24 -1.91
CA TYR A 6 5.22 -13.24 -2.99
C TYR A 6 6.61 -13.27 -2.38
N VAL A 7 7.23 -14.45 -2.40
CA VAL A 7 8.61 -14.66 -1.94
C VAL A 7 9.53 -14.35 -3.11
N LEU A 8 10.27 -13.25 -2.98
CA LEU A 8 11.11 -12.72 -4.05
C LEU A 8 12.44 -13.46 -4.12
N SER A 9 12.85 -13.79 -5.34
CA SER A 9 14.22 -14.13 -5.68
C SER A 9 15.16 -12.93 -5.50
N GLU A 10 16.47 -13.19 -5.43
CA GLU A 10 17.49 -12.13 -5.32
C GLU A 10 17.40 -11.11 -6.46
N SER A 11 17.15 -11.56 -7.69
CA SER A 11 17.03 -10.65 -8.84
C SER A 11 15.80 -9.74 -8.73
N LYS A 12 14.65 -10.26 -8.28
CA LYS A 12 13.44 -9.46 -8.04
C LYS A 12 13.57 -8.54 -6.83
N ALA A 13 14.34 -8.93 -5.83
CA ALA A 13 14.65 -8.08 -4.69
C ALA A 13 15.61 -6.93 -5.09
N GLN A 14 16.53 -7.18 -6.03
CA GLN A 14 17.41 -6.15 -6.57
C GLN A 14 16.65 -5.13 -7.44
N ASP A 15 15.64 -5.58 -8.19
CA ASP A 15 14.69 -4.75 -8.94
C ASP A 15 13.34 -4.62 -8.21
N PHE A 16 13.38 -4.21 -6.94
CA PHE A 16 12.20 -4.18 -6.09
C PHE A 16 11.13 -3.19 -6.59
N LEU A 17 11.53 -1.99 -7.00
CA LEU A 17 10.62 -0.98 -7.53
C LEU A 17 9.95 -1.46 -8.82
N GLY A 18 10.74 -1.97 -9.77
CA GLY A 18 10.20 -2.51 -11.02
C GLY A 18 9.23 -3.65 -10.78
N PHE A 19 9.51 -4.50 -9.78
CA PHE A 19 8.57 -5.55 -9.38
C PHE A 19 7.27 -5.00 -8.78
N ILE A 20 7.32 -4.00 -7.89
CA ILE A 20 6.12 -3.36 -7.35
C ILE A 20 5.29 -2.76 -8.49
N CYS A 21 5.91 -2.01 -9.42
CA CYS A 21 5.21 -1.44 -10.57
C CYS A 21 4.53 -2.52 -11.43
N GLN A 22 5.22 -3.63 -11.73
CA GLN A 22 4.64 -4.76 -12.46
C GLN A 22 3.46 -5.39 -11.72
N LEU A 23 3.56 -5.55 -10.41
CA LEU A 23 2.51 -6.15 -9.59
C LEU A 23 1.29 -5.24 -9.48
N THR A 24 1.51 -3.92 -9.32
CA THR A 24 0.46 -2.89 -9.35
C THR A 24 -0.28 -2.91 -10.68
N GLN A 25 0.43 -2.87 -11.81
CA GLN A 25 -0.18 -2.95 -13.14
C GLN A 25 -0.99 -4.26 -13.31
N THR A 26 -0.44 -5.38 -12.83
CA THR A 26 -1.13 -6.68 -12.90
C THR A 26 -2.42 -6.68 -12.09
N ALA A 27 -2.43 -6.04 -10.93
CA ALA A 27 -3.62 -5.92 -10.09
C ALA A 27 -4.70 -5.05 -10.75
N LEU A 28 -4.32 -3.89 -11.30
CA LEU A 28 -5.21 -2.98 -12.03
C LEU A 28 -5.79 -3.63 -13.30
N ASN A 29 -5.00 -4.43 -14.02
CA ASN A 29 -5.49 -5.13 -15.22
C ASN A 29 -6.46 -6.27 -14.90
N LYS A 30 -6.42 -6.82 -13.68
CA LYS A 30 -7.24 -7.97 -13.27
C LYS A 30 -8.47 -7.58 -12.45
N SER A 31 -8.59 -6.31 -12.05
CA SER A 31 -9.61 -5.85 -11.12
C SER A 31 -9.84 -4.36 -11.28
N THR A 32 -11.09 -3.91 -11.09
CA THR A 32 -11.44 -2.48 -11.03
C THR A 32 -11.35 -1.90 -9.61
N GLN A 33 -10.77 -2.65 -8.67
CA GLN A 33 -10.65 -2.23 -7.28
C GLN A 33 -9.48 -1.27 -7.08
N SER A 34 -9.64 -0.32 -6.16
CA SER A 34 -8.54 0.50 -5.69
C SER A 34 -7.44 -0.35 -5.05
N LEU A 35 -6.20 0.07 -5.21
CA LEU A 35 -5.02 -0.57 -4.65
C LEU A 35 -4.31 0.38 -3.69
N LEU A 36 -4.07 -0.06 -2.46
CA LEU A 36 -3.27 0.67 -1.47
C LEU A 36 -1.91 -0.02 -1.35
N ILE A 37 -0.84 0.73 -1.56
CA ILE A 37 0.52 0.29 -1.27
C ILE A 37 0.91 0.85 0.10
N LEU A 38 1.05 -0.04 1.08
CA LEU A 38 1.48 0.30 2.44
C LEU A 38 3.00 0.38 2.51
N ILE A 39 3.52 1.57 2.81
CA ILE A 39 4.95 1.92 2.79
C ILE A 39 5.27 2.73 4.06
N GLU A 40 6.29 2.32 4.81
CA GLU A 40 6.77 3.03 6.00
C GLU A 40 8.14 3.70 5.82
N ASP A 41 8.81 3.37 4.71
CA ASP A 41 10.13 3.93 4.37
C ASP A 41 9.92 5.09 3.38
N ASP A 42 10.18 6.31 3.84
CA ASP A 42 10.02 7.54 3.05
C ASP A 42 10.89 7.54 1.78
N ALA A 43 12.07 6.92 1.83
CA ALA A 43 12.95 6.83 0.67
C ALA A 43 12.37 5.88 -0.39
N LEU A 44 11.78 4.77 0.05
CA LEU A 44 11.05 3.85 -0.81
C LEU A 44 9.79 4.51 -1.39
N LEU A 45 9.03 5.24 -0.57
CA LEU A 45 7.82 5.94 -1.01
C LEU A 45 8.15 6.93 -2.13
N SER A 46 9.14 7.80 -1.91
CA SER A 46 9.58 8.79 -2.90
C SER A 46 10.07 8.14 -4.19
N SER A 47 10.90 7.10 -4.08
CA SER A 47 11.42 6.38 -5.26
C SER A 47 10.32 5.64 -6.03
N LEU A 48 9.30 5.13 -5.34
CA LEU A 48 8.18 4.42 -5.96
C LEU A 48 7.19 5.37 -6.62
N ASP A 49 6.91 6.52 -6.02
CA ASP A 49 6.07 7.59 -6.61
C ASP A 49 6.63 8.01 -7.98
N GLU A 50 7.94 8.27 -8.06
CA GLU A 50 8.60 8.56 -9.34
C GLU A 50 8.55 7.36 -10.30
N ALA A 51 8.86 6.15 -9.82
CA ALA A 51 8.91 4.95 -10.66
C ALA A 51 7.55 4.56 -11.27
N LEU A 52 6.44 4.83 -10.57
CA LEU A 52 5.09 4.56 -11.07
C LEU A 52 4.70 5.53 -12.21
N TRP A 53 5.26 6.75 -12.23
CA TRP A 53 5.10 7.66 -13.38
C TRP A 53 6.03 7.32 -14.55
N ALA A 54 7.23 6.81 -14.26
CA ALA A 54 8.27 6.56 -15.26
C ALA A 54 8.13 5.22 -16.02
N GLN A 55 7.12 4.40 -15.71
CA GLN A 55 6.91 3.12 -16.37
C GLN A 55 6.66 3.30 -17.89
N GLU A 56 7.11 2.34 -18.71
CA GLU A 56 7.04 2.31 -20.19
C GLU A 56 5.86 3.09 -20.79
N ALA A 57 6.08 3.73 -21.95
CA ALA A 57 5.20 4.74 -22.59
C ALA A 57 3.71 4.39 -22.80
N THR A 58 3.28 3.16 -22.47
CA THR A 58 1.90 2.66 -22.57
C THR A 58 1.23 2.35 -21.23
N SER A 59 1.91 2.53 -20.10
CA SER A 59 1.43 2.13 -18.78
C SER A 59 1.39 3.31 -17.81
N PHE A 60 0.46 4.24 -18.03
CA PHE A 60 0.17 5.29 -17.07
C PHE A 60 -0.55 4.69 -15.85
N ILE A 61 0.07 4.76 -14.66
CA ILE A 61 -0.54 4.34 -13.40
C ILE A 61 -0.92 5.59 -12.59
N PRO A 62 -2.18 6.07 -12.66
CA PRO A 62 -2.60 7.19 -11.84
C PRO A 62 -2.57 6.79 -10.36
N HIS A 63 -1.75 7.50 -9.59
CA HIS A 63 -1.58 7.26 -8.17
C HIS A 63 -1.60 8.56 -7.37
N GLN A 64 -1.82 8.41 -6.06
CA GLN A 64 -1.87 9.51 -5.11
C GLN A 64 -1.13 9.11 -3.83
N CYS A 65 -0.16 9.94 -3.42
CA CYS A 65 0.41 9.86 -2.09
C CYS A 65 -0.59 10.37 -1.04
N LEU A 66 -0.85 9.57 -0.02
CA LEU A 66 -1.70 9.93 1.11
C LEU A 66 -0.86 10.73 2.10
N LEU A 67 -1.24 11.98 2.31
CA LEU A 67 -0.66 12.82 3.35
C LEU A 67 -1.20 12.39 4.71
N ASP A 68 -0.34 12.34 5.73
CA ASP A 68 -0.78 12.20 7.11
C ASP A 68 -1.61 13.44 7.48
N THR A 69 -2.92 13.30 7.35
CA THR A 69 -3.87 14.30 7.83
C THR A 69 -3.95 14.08 9.34
N GLY A 70 -2.91 14.51 10.06
CA GLY A 70 -3.03 14.72 11.50
C GLY A 70 -4.27 15.57 11.72
N ALA A 71 -5.19 15.11 12.55
CA ALA A 71 -6.44 15.80 12.86
C ALA A 71 -6.16 17.27 13.23
N GLN A 72 -6.26 18.18 12.26
CA GLN A 72 -6.29 19.63 12.46
C GLN A 72 -7.72 19.99 12.87
N GLY A 73 -8.05 19.63 14.10
CA GLY A 73 -9.08 20.27 14.89
C GLY A 73 -8.41 21.21 15.87
N THR A 74 -7.88 22.34 15.38
CA THR A 74 -7.58 23.48 16.24
C THR A 74 -8.15 24.72 15.59
N ASP A 75 -9.28 25.15 16.13
CA ASP A 75 -9.90 26.44 15.86
C ASP A 75 -8.84 27.54 16.02
N THR A 76 -8.36 28.09 14.92
CA THR A 76 -7.53 29.31 14.93
C THR A 76 -8.18 30.30 13.99
N GLU A 77 -8.98 31.20 14.57
CA GLU A 77 -9.45 32.41 13.91
C GLU A 77 -8.25 33.29 13.52
N GLY A 78 -8.19 33.66 12.24
CA GLY A 78 -7.44 34.81 11.73
C GLY A 78 -5.96 34.56 11.44
N THR A 79 -5.60 34.50 10.15
CA THR A 79 -4.69 35.44 9.46
C THR A 79 -4.46 34.92 8.04
N ASP A 80 -4.67 35.79 7.05
CA ASP A 80 -4.56 35.52 5.62
C ASP A 80 -3.15 35.05 5.23
N VAL A 81 -3.00 33.75 4.94
CA VAL A 81 -1.87 33.17 4.20
C VAL A 81 -2.45 32.09 3.31
N ASP A 82 -2.20 32.18 1.99
CA ASP A 82 -2.55 31.21 0.94
C ASP A 82 -1.91 29.82 1.18
N THR A 83 -2.34 29.15 2.25
CA THR A 83 -2.09 27.73 2.47
C THR A 83 -3.32 27.03 1.95
N ALA A 84 -3.17 26.31 0.84
CA ALA A 84 -4.20 25.48 0.23
C ALA A 84 -4.89 24.64 1.31
N THR A 85 -6.01 25.15 1.77
CA THR A 85 -6.83 24.61 2.83
C THR A 85 -7.46 23.34 2.31
N ALA A 86 -7.32 22.26 3.09
CA ALA A 86 -7.86 20.94 2.82
C ALA A 86 -9.30 21.06 2.27
N HIS A 87 -9.44 20.83 0.97
CA HIS A 87 -10.72 20.72 0.32
C HIS A 87 -11.39 19.44 0.82
N THR A 88 -12.33 19.59 1.76
CA THR A 88 -13.40 18.63 1.98
C THR A 88 -14.32 18.68 0.78
N ASN A 89 -13.90 18.07 -0.32
CA ASN A 89 -14.73 17.87 -1.49
C ASN A 89 -14.54 16.44 -1.98
N ASN A 90 -15.62 15.90 -2.51
CA ASN A 90 -15.79 14.59 -3.12
C ASN A 90 -14.84 14.36 -4.31
N GLU A 91 -13.53 14.42 -4.07
CA GLU A 91 -12.48 14.16 -5.05
C GLU A 91 -12.31 12.65 -5.16
N SER A 92 -12.55 12.15 -6.37
CA SER A 92 -12.30 10.75 -6.69
C SER A 92 -10.82 10.46 -6.44
N LEU A 93 -10.53 9.70 -5.40
CA LEU A 93 -9.19 9.20 -5.13
C LEU A 93 -8.61 8.49 -6.36
N ALA A 94 -7.30 8.57 -6.52
CA ALA A 94 -6.60 7.81 -7.55
C ALA A 94 -6.83 6.30 -7.35
N PRO A 95 -6.82 5.48 -8.43
CA PRO A 95 -6.99 4.04 -8.31
C PRO A 95 -5.84 3.37 -7.53
N VAL A 96 -4.66 3.99 -7.47
CA VAL A 96 -3.54 3.55 -6.63
C VAL A 96 -3.26 4.59 -5.56
N LEU A 97 -3.19 4.15 -4.31
CA LEU A 97 -2.86 4.98 -3.16
C LEU A 97 -1.51 4.53 -2.59
N LEU A 98 -0.64 5.47 -2.25
CA LEU A 98 0.64 5.21 -1.59
C LEU A 98 0.60 5.83 -0.20
N GLY A 99 0.95 5.10 0.85
CA GLY A 99 1.01 5.70 2.19
C GLY A 99 1.35 4.74 3.30
N ASN A 100 1.54 5.29 4.50
CA ASN A 100 1.88 4.57 5.73
C ASN A 100 0.64 4.19 6.58
N HIS A 101 -0.56 4.54 6.13
CA HIS A 101 -1.82 4.29 6.82
C HIS A 101 -2.90 3.78 5.85
N MET A 102 -3.97 3.22 6.42
CA MET A 102 -5.12 2.75 5.67
C MET A 102 -6.26 3.77 5.78
N PRO A 103 -6.78 4.32 4.66
CA PRO A 103 -7.92 5.23 4.70
C PRO A 103 -9.14 4.61 5.37
N ALA A 104 -9.98 5.45 5.97
CA ALA A 104 -11.29 5.02 6.47
C ALA A 104 -12.12 4.43 5.31
N ASP A 105 -12.93 3.43 5.65
CA ASP A 105 -13.81 2.74 4.70
C ASP A 105 -13.10 2.11 3.48
N PHE A 106 -11.76 1.97 3.52
CA PHE A 106 -11.00 1.43 2.40
C PHE A 106 -11.46 0.01 2.05
N LYS A 107 -11.81 -0.20 0.78
CA LYS A 107 -12.23 -1.49 0.23
C LYS A 107 -11.51 -1.74 -1.09
N GLY A 108 -10.49 -2.59 -1.05
CA GLY A 108 -9.67 -2.85 -2.23
C GLY A 108 -8.55 -3.85 -1.98
N ILE A 109 -7.58 -3.82 -2.87
CA ILE A 109 -6.37 -4.63 -2.78
C ILE A 109 -5.34 -3.87 -1.95
N VAL A 110 -4.64 -4.55 -1.06
CA VAL A 110 -3.49 -4.00 -0.32
C VAL A 110 -2.23 -4.68 -0.81
N LEU A 111 -1.23 -3.91 -1.24
CA LEU A 111 0.14 -4.38 -1.41
C LEU A 111 0.92 -3.93 -0.17
N ASN A 112 1.29 -4.89 0.67
CA ASN A 112 1.99 -4.62 1.93
C ASN A 112 3.50 -4.80 1.74
N THR A 113 4.26 -3.70 1.77
CA THR A 113 5.73 -3.74 1.73
C THR A 113 6.34 -3.65 3.14
N THR A 114 5.52 -3.59 4.19
CA THR A 114 5.95 -3.36 5.57
C THR A 114 6.24 -4.67 6.30
N ILE A 115 6.96 -4.56 7.42
CA ILE A 115 7.19 -5.71 8.31
C ILE A 115 5.94 -6.07 9.14
N ARG A 116 5.00 -5.13 9.28
CA ARG A 116 3.80 -5.31 10.09
C ARG A 116 2.71 -6.06 9.31
N PRO A 117 1.89 -6.90 9.97
CA PRO A 117 0.71 -7.46 9.32
C PRO A 117 -0.29 -6.34 8.97
N VAL A 118 -1.05 -6.50 7.87
CA VAL A 118 -2.07 -5.55 7.42
C VAL A 118 -3.10 -5.23 8.52
N ASN A 119 -3.34 -6.20 9.43
CA ASN A 119 -4.27 -6.06 10.54
C ASN A 119 -3.91 -4.90 11.48
N THR A 120 -2.62 -4.54 11.59
CA THR A 120 -2.20 -3.37 12.38
C THR A 120 -2.75 -2.07 11.79
N PHE A 121 -2.74 -1.95 10.46
CA PHE A 121 -3.27 -0.78 9.74
C PHE A 121 -4.80 -0.77 9.75
N MET A 122 -5.43 -1.94 9.62
CA MET A 122 -6.89 -2.08 9.74
C MET A 122 -7.39 -1.69 11.13
N ALA A 123 -6.66 -2.02 12.19
CA ALA A 123 -7.02 -1.66 13.56
C ALA A 123 -6.84 -0.15 13.86
N ALA A 124 -6.00 0.54 13.08
CA ALA A 124 -5.73 1.96 13.23
C ALA A 124 -6.71 2.86 12.43
N THR A 125 -7.69 2.28 11.75
CA THR A 125 -8.65 3.00 10.91
C THR A 125 -10.09 2.52 11.12
N SER A 126 -11.06 3.22 10.55
CA SER A 126 -12.49 2.89 10.69
C SER A 126 -13.00 2.11 9.48
N ASN A 127 -13.70 0.99 9.73
CA ASN A 127 -14.48 0.22 8.75
C ASN A 127 -13.74 -0.20 7.46
N ALA A 128 -12.42 -0.24 7.47
CA ALA A 128 -11.65 -0.75 6.34
C ALA A 128 -11.85 -2.26 6.19
N GLN A 129 -12.15 -2.70 4.97
CA GLN A 129 -12.40 -4.10 4.63
C GLN A 129 -11.63 -4.45 3.33
N PRO A 130 -10.30 -4.60 3.40
CA PRO A 130 -9.53 -5.05 2.25
C PRO A 130 -10.04 -6.39 1.73
N THR A 131 -10.13 -6.53 0.41
CA THR A 131 -10.62 -7.76 -0.23
C THR A 131 -9.51 -8.78 -0.42
N ARG A 132 -8.28 -8.29 -0.65
CA ARG A 132 -7.09 -9.10 -0.87
C ARG A 132 -5.83 -8.35 -0.41
N VAL A 133 -4.85 -9.10 0.09
CA VAL A 133 -3.54 -8.60 0.47
C VAL A 133 -2.46 -9.32 -0.32
N LEU A 134 -1.51 -8.56 -0.85
CA LEU A 134 -0.30 -9.02 -1.50
C LEU A 134 0.86 -8.72 -0.57
N GLU A 135 1.43 -9.74 0.04
CA GLU A 135 2.56 -9.64 0.97
C GLU A 135 3.87 -9.84 0.20
N LEU A 136 4.78 -8.87 0.25
CA LEU A 136 6.11 -9.02 -0.35
C LEU A 136 7.11 -9.51 0.71
N ILE A 137 7.86 -10.56 0.38
CA ILE A 137 8.92 -11.10 1.22
C ILE A 137 10.23 -11.04 0.42
N LYS A 138 11.12 -10.12 0.81
CA LYS A 138 12.49 -10.09 0.30
C LYS A 138 13.29 -11.31 0.83
N PRO A 139 14.36 -11.75 0.13
CA PRO A 139 15.13 -12.94 0.51
C PRO A 139 16.02 -12.72 1.76
N ASP A 140 16.10 -11.51 2.29
CA ASP A 140 16.84 -11.22 3.51
C ASP A 140 16.22 -11.88 4.75
N ALA A 141 17.05 -12.21 5.73
CA ALA A 141 16.65 -12.99 6.91
C ALA A 141 15.51 -12.33 7.71
N THR A 142 15.53 -11.00 7.83
CA THR A 142 14.52 -10.23 8.55
C THR A 142 13.17 -10.34 7.86
N SER A 143 13.12 -10.06 6.55
CA SER A 143 11.89 -10.14 5.76
C SER A 143 11.30 -11.55 5.76
N VAL A 144 12.15 -12.59 5.70
CA VAL A 144 11.70 -13.99 5.75
C VAL A 144 11.10 -14.33 7.11
N GLU A 145 11.73 -13.91 8.21
CA GLU A 145 11.20 -14.17 9.55
C GLU A 145 9.88 -13.44 9.80
N GLU A 146 9.80 -12.16 9.42
CA GLU A 146 8.54 -11.41 9.53
C GLU A 146 7.46 -11.95 8.59
N GLY A 147 7.84 -12.47 7.42
CA GLY A 147 6.94 -13.21 6.54
C GLY A 147 6.31 -14.43 7.23
N ARG A 148 7.09 -15.19 8.02
CA ARG A 148 6.58 -16.32 8.82
C ARG A 148 5.67 -15.86 9.94
N ASN A 149 6.01 -14.77 10.62
CA ASN A 149 5.19 -14.20 11.69
C ASN A 149 3.83 -13.75 11.13
N LYS A 150 3.83 -12.98 10.03
CA LYS A 150 2.61 -12.57 9.31
C LYS A 150 1.78 -13.78 8.87
N TYR A 151 2.41 -14.81 8.32
CA TYR A 151 1.72 -16.05 7.92
C TYR A 151 0.98 -16.71 9.10
N LYS A 152 1.66 -16.90 10.24
CA LYS A 152 1.05 -17.49 11.45
C LYS A 152 -0.14 -16.67 11.94
N THR A 153 0.01 -15.34 11.99
CA THR A 153 -1.07 -14.43 12.38
C THR A 153 -2.28 -14.57 11.46
N TYR A 154 -2.09 -14.51 10.15
CA TYR A 154 -3.19 -14.63 9.20
C TYR A 154 -3.83 -16.03 9.20
N GLN A 155 -3.05 -17.06 9.46
CA GLN A 155 -3.56 -18.43 9.61
C GLN A 155 -4.48 -18.55 10.83
N GLN A 156 -4.07 -18.00 11.98
CA GLN A 156 -4.88 -17.98 13.20
C GLN A 156 -6.19 -17.20 13.03
N LEU A 157 -6.18 -16.16 12.20
CA LEU A 157 -7.37 -15.38 11.84
C LEU A 157 -8.27 -16.07 10.80
N GLY A 158 -7.90 -17.25 10.30
CA GLY A 158 -8.70 -18.03 9.34
C GLY A 158 -8.72 -17.43 7.93
N TYR A 159 -7.71 -16.64 7.55
CA TYR A 159 -7.63 -16.10 6.20
C TYR A 159 -7.21 -17.16 5.18
N GLU A 160 -7.60 -16.96 3.92
CA GLU A 160 -7.21 -17.84 2.82
C GLU A 160 -5.79 -17.48 2.37
N LEU A 161 -4.82 -18.37 2.60
CA LEU A 161 -3.40 -18.10 2.36
C LEU A 161 -2.90 -18.82 1.12
N THR A 162 -2.19 -18.08 0.27
CA THR A 162 -1.49 -18.60 -0.92
C THR A 162 -0.07 -18.07 -0.94
N HIS A 163 0.87 -18.79 -1.55
CA HIS A 163 2.24 -18.30 -1.72
C HIS A 163 2.75 -18.59 -3.14
N PHE A 164 3.65 -17.71 -3.60
CA PHE A 164 4.31 -17.77 -4.89
C PHE A 164 5.78 -17.48 -4.69
N LYS A 165 6.65 -18.22 -5.37
CA LYS A 165 8.08 -17.89 -5.49
C LYS A 165 8.27 -17.21 -6.84
N VAL A 166 8.83 -16.00 -6.85
CA VAL A 166 8.88 -15.13 -8.04
C VAL A 166 10.23 -14.48 -8.27
#